data_AF-A0A424Y5G5-F1
#
_entry.id   AF-A0A424Y5G5-F1
#
_cell.length_a   1.000
_cell.length_b   1.000
_cell.length_c   1.000
_cell.angle_alpha   90.00
_cell.angle_beta   90.00
_cell.angle_gamma   90.00
#
_symmetry.space_group_name_H-M   'P 1'
#
loop_
_entity.id
_entity.type
_entity.pdbx_description
1 polymer ?
#
loop_
_entity_poly.entity_id
_entity_poly.type
_entity_poly.pdbx_seq_one_letter_code
_entity_poly.pdbx_strand_id
1 'polypeptide(L)'
;MVLYLQGVVLGFIMVLPGMSGGTVFVIFGIYEQLVRDLANRILKPYIPLLIGIMTGIYISGSLFAWFFTEYRDKTSVFLLGCLLASIRAVLKCCPGFSKKRIIFMGIGIVIGFMLGDDPIGAVDVLEEINSAYLFVAGALSSATMVLPGLPGSSVLIVMGVYDTVLFYLSELVISKLVIFGTGSITGMLLLVHLLEKLYDRYRAIISYFFAGLILGSSRALFPYSFSIQIVLLFLAGFIPVWKWSGK
;
A
#
# COMPACT_ATOMS: atom_id res chain seq x y z
N MET A 1 -0.12 0.28 -29.63
CA MET A 1 -1.18 -0.63 -29.14
C MET A 1 -0.64 -1.64 -28.13
N VAL A 2 0.43 -2.40 -28.43
CA VAL A 2 1.03 -3.37 -27.49
C VAL A 2 1.48 -2.73 -26.17
N LEU A 3 2.26 -1.65 -26.21
CA LEU A 3 2.72 -0.92 -25.01
C LEU A 3 1.57 -0.39 -24.14
N TYR A 4 0.46 0.01 -24.76
CA TYR A 4 -0.73 0.45 -24.02
C TYR A 4 -1.36 -0.70 -23.24
N LEU A 5 -1.57 -1.86 -23.88
CA LEU A 5 -2.13 -3.04 -23.22
C LEU A 5 -1.20 -3.56 -22.11
N GLN A 6 0.12 -3.57 -22.35
CA GLN A 6 1.11 -3.86 -21.31
C GLN A 6 1.00 -2.88 -20.14
N GLY A 7 0.76 -1.60 -20.42
CA GLY A 7 0.50 -0.58 -19.41
C GLY A 7 -0.76 -0.87 -18.61
N VAL A 8 -1.87 -1.25 -19.25
CA VAL A 8 -3.12 -1.60 -18.55
C VAL A 8 -2.92 -2.76 -17.59
N VAL A 9 -2.28 -3.84 -18.05
CA VAL A 9 -1.98 -5.01 -17.21
C VAL A 9 -1.05 -4.64 -16.06
N LEU A 10 -0.01 -3.84 -16.35
CA LEU A 10 0.90 -3.34 -15.32
C LEU A 10 0.17 -2.49 -14.28
N GLY A 11 -0.71 -1.58 -14.69
CA GLY A 11 -1.52 -0.76 -13.79
C GLY A 11 -2.39 -1.61 -12.86
N PHE A 12 -2.97 -2.70 -13.39
CA PHE A 12 -3.72 -3.67 -12.59
C PHE A 12 -2.85 -4.37 -11.54
N ILE A 13 -1.64 -4.77 -11.92
CA ILE A 13 -0.68 -5.42 -11.02
C ILE A 13 -0.14 -4.45 -9.97
N MET A 14 0.05 -3.17 -10.31
CA MET A 14 0.55 -2.15 -9.37
C MET A 14 -0.43 -1.85 -8.23
N VAL A 15 -1.73 -2.08 -8.42
CA VAL A 15 -2.73 -1.99 -7.34
C VAL A 15 -2.67 -3.19 -6.41
N LEU A 16 -2.14 -4.33 -6.85
CA LEU A 16 -1.99 -5.53 -6.02
C LEU A 16 -0.75 -5.43 -5.12
N PRO A 17 -0.88 -5.65 -3.80
CA PRO A 17 0.24 -5.56 -2.88
C PRO A 17 1.27 -6.68 -3.14
N GLY A 18 2.56 -6.35 -3.07
CA GLY A 18 3.67 -7.31 -3.14
C GLY A 18 4.20 -7.61 -4.55
N MET A 19 3.69 -6.93 -5.59
CA MET A 19 4.18 -7.09 -6.96
C MET A 19 4.95 -5.83 -7.41
N SER A 20 6.24 -5.96 -7.69
CA SER A 20 7.05 -4.84 -8.22
C SER A 20 6.78 -4.63 -9.71
N GLY A 21 6.49 -3.38 -10.10
CA GLY A 21 6.34 -3.01 -11.51
C GLY A 21 7.60 -3.31 -12.34
N GLY A 22 8.78 -3.27 -11.72
CA GLY A 22 10.05 -3.65 -12.35
C GLY A 22 10.08 -5.12 -12.79
N THR A 23 9.55 -6.03 -11.97
CA THR A 23 9.46 -7.46 -12.30
C THR A 23 8.54 -7.69 -13.50
N VAL A 24 7.44 -6.94 -13.59
CA VAL A 24 6.50 -7.02 -14.71
C VAL A 24 7.14 -6.50 -16.00
N PHE A 25 7.93 -5.42 -15.94
CA PHE A 25 8.69 -4.95 -17.09
C PHE A 25 9.68 -5.99 -17.62
N VAL A 26 10.32 -6.76 -16.74
CA VAL A 26 11.21 -7.87 -17.14
C VAL A 26 10.40 -8.98 -17.80
N ILE A 27 9.26 -9.38 -17.22
CA ILE A 27 8.36 -10.40 -17.80
C ILE A 27 7.87 -9.99 -19.19
N PHE A 28 7.55 -8.72 -19.39
CA PHE A 28 7.16 -8.19 -20.70
C PHE A 28 8.33 -7.98 -21.67
N GLY A 29 9.57 -8.22 -21.24
CA GLY A 29 10.77 -8.06 -22.06
C GLY A 29 11.10 -6.60 -22.41
N ILE A 30 10.47 -5.63 -21.74
CA ILE A 30 10.64 -4.20 -22.06
C ILE A 30 11.62 -3.50 -21.11
N TYR A 31 12.07 -4.16 -20.05
CA TYR A 31 12.89 -3.56 -18.99
C TYR A 31 14.20 -2.96 -19.49
N GLU A 32 15.02 -3.74 -20.21
CA GLU A 32 16.35 -3.28 -20.64
C GLU A 32 16.27 -2.08 -21.59
N GLN A 33 15.32 -2.12 -22.53
CA GLN A 33 15.11 -1.05 -23.48
C GLN A 33 14.55 0.20 -22.80
N LEU A 34 13.59 0.03 -21.88
CA LEU A 34 13.02 1.12 -21.09
C LEU A 34 14.09 1.85 -20.27
N VAL A 35 14.95 1.11 -19.56
CA VAL A 35 16.02 1.71 -18.74
C VAL A 35 17.02 2.46 -19.61
N ARG A 36 17.42 1.88 -20.74
CA ARG A 36 18.36 2.51 -21.68
C ARG A 36 17.77 3.79 -22.28
N ASP A 37 16.52 3.75 -22.71
CA ASP A 37 15.85 4.91 -23.30
C ASP A 37 15.59 6.01 -22.26
N LEU A 38 15.23 5.62 -21.04
CA LEU A 38 15.04 6.56 -19.93
C LEU A 38 16.35 7.26 -19.56
N ALA A 39 17.47 6.53 -19.50
CA ALA A 39 18.80 7.11 -19.28
C ALA A 39 19.18 8.14 -20.36
N ASN A 40 18.75 7.90 -21.60
CA ASN A 40 18.94 8.81 -22.74
C ASN A 40 17.81 9.86 -22.89
N ARG A 41 16.88 9.95 -21.93
CA ARG A 41 15.71 10.85 -21.93
C ARG A 41 14.75 10.67 -23.12
N ILE A 42 14.71 9.48 -23.72
CA ILE A 42 13.83 9.12 -24.83
C ILE A 42 12.48 8.62 -24.26
N LEU A 43 11.60 9.57 -23.93
CA LEU A 43 10.32 9.26 -23.25
C LEU A 43 9.14 9.02 -24.21
N LYS A 44 9.20 9.59 -25.43
CA LYS A 44 8.07 9.59 -26.38
C LYS A 44 7.50 8.19 -26.68
N PRO A 45 8.31 7.14 -26.90
CA PRO A 45 7.78 5.80 -27.20
C PRO A 45 6.96 5.19 -26.07
N TYR A 46 7.17 5.63 -24.83
CA TYR A 46 6.55 5.07 -23.62
C TYR A 46 5.31 5.85 -23.16
N ILE A 47 4.90 6.90 -23.86
CA ILE A 47 3.64 7.62 -23.57
C ILE A 47 2.43 6.67 -23.57
N PRO A 48 2.26 5.75 -24.56
CA PRO A 48 1.15 4.80 -24.53
C PRO A 48 1.20 3.85 -23.32
N LEU A 49 2.41 3.48 -22.87
CA LEU A 49 2.61 2.65 -21.68
C LEU A 49 2.13 3.39 -20.43
N LEU A 50 2.54 4.65 -20.25
CA LEU A 50 2.13 5.49 -19.12
C LEU A 50 0.61 5.71 -19.09
N ILE A 51 0.00 6.00 -20.24
CA ILE A 51 -1.46 6.13 -20.35
C ILE A 51 -2.13 4.80 -19.98
N GLY A 52 -1.60 3.68 -20.45
CA GLY A 52 -2.08 2.34 -20.08
C GLY A 52 -1.99 2.07 -18.58
N ILE A 53 -0.88 2.45 -17.93
CA ILE A 53 -0.72 2.31 -16.47
C ILE A 53 -1.83 3.09 -15.74
N MET A 54 -2.06 4.34 -16.13
CA MET A 54 -3.10 5.17 -15.53
C MET A 54 -4.49 4.58 -15.71
N THR A 55 -4.83 4.09 -16.91
CA THR A 55 -6.13 3.44 -17.15
C THR A 55 -6.26 2.13 -16.38
N GLY A 56 -5.20 1.33 -16.29
CA GLY A 56 -5.16 0.10 -15.51
C GLY A 56 -5.36 0.33 -14.01
N ILE A 57 -4.67 1.32 -13.44
CA ILE A 57 -4.83 1.73 -12.04
C ILE A 57 -6.28 2.20 -11.79
N TYR A 58 -6.84 3.02 -12.68
CA TYR A 58 -8.20 3.52 -12.52
C TYR A 58 -9.24 2.39 -12.56
N ILE A 59 -9.15 1.48 -13.54
CA ILE A 59 -10.09 0.36 -13.70
C ILE A 59 -9.99 -0.59 -12.51
N SER A 60 -8.77 -1.01 -12.14
CA SER A 60 -8.57 -1.92 -11.03
C SER A 60 -8.98 -1.29 -9.69
N GLY A 61 -8.61 -0.04 -9.43
CA GLY A 61 -9.01 0.69 -8.23
C GLY A 61 -10.53 0.82 -8.12
N SER A 62 -11.21 1.17 -9.22
CA SER A 62 -12.68 1.26 -9.27
C SER A 62 -13.33 -0.10 -9.03
N LEU A 63 -12.77 -1.16 -9.61
CA LEU A 63 -13.26 -2.53 -9.42
C LEU A 63 -13.10 -3.00 -7.97
N PHE A 64 -11.94 -2.74 -7.35
CA PHE A 64 -11.71 -3.03 -5.93
C PHE A 64 -12.64 -2.25 -5.03
N ALA A 65 -12.86 -0.96 -5.32
CA ALA A 65 -13.83 -0.13 -4.59
C ALA A 65 -15.23 -0.74 -4.66
N TRP A 66 -15.67 -1.14 -5.86
CA TRP A 66 -16.96 -1.81 -6.05
C TRP A 66 -17.07 -3.14 -5.28
N PHE A 67 -16.02 -3.97 -5.28
CA PHE A 67 -15.98 -5.19 -4.46
C PHE A 67 -16.04 -4.92 -2.96
N PHE A 68 -15.44 -3.83 -2.49
CA PHE A 68 -15.49 -3.44 -1.08
C PHE A 68 -16.86 -2.87 -0.68
N THR A 69 -17.56 -2.18 -1.58
CA THR A 69 -18.91 -1.67 -1.29
C THR A 69 -19.97 -2.75 -1.36
N GLU A 70 -19.94 -3.61 -2.39
CA GLU A 70 -20.99 -4.63 -2.62
C GLU A 70 -20.74 -5.93 -1.85
N TYR A 71 -19.46 -6.31 -1.67
CA TYR A 71 -19.07 -7.61 -1.10
C TYR A 71 -18.07 -7.47 0.06
N ARG A 72 -18.24 -6.44 0.91
CA ARG A 72 -17.31 -6.08 2.00
C ARG A 72 -16.77 -7.29 2.79
N ASP A 73 -17.65 -8.11 3.37
CA ASP A 73 -17.26 -9.26 4.21
C ASP A 73 -16.46 -10.32 3.42
N LYS A 74 -16.83 -10.56 2.15
CA LYS A 74 -16.15 -11.54 1.29
C LYS A 74 -14.77 -11.05 0.86
N THR A 75 -14.68 -9.78 0.44
CA THR A 75 -13.46 -9.15 -0.02
C THR A 75 -12.47 -8.96 1.14
N SER A 76 -12.94 -8.47 2.29
CA SER A 76 -12.11 -8.28 3.49
C SER A 76 -11.50 -9.59 3.97
N VAL A 77 -12.27 -10.68 4.04
CA VAL A 77 -11.77 -11.96 4.55
C VAL A 77 -10.81 -12.65 3.58
N PHE A 78 -11.05 -12.54 2.27
CA PHE A 78 -10.09 -12.99 1.28
C PHE A 78 -8.74 -12.26 1.46
N LEU A 79 -8.78 -10.93 1.61
CA LEU A 79 -7.59 -10.11 1.85
C LEU A 79 -6.95 -10.40 3.22
N LEU A 80 -7.73 -10.66 4.26
CA LEU A 80 -7.26 -11.09 5.58
C LEU A 80 -6.45 -12.38 5.47
N GLY A 81 -6.93 -13.35 4.69
CA GLY A 81 -6.20 -14.58 4.38
C GLY A 81 -4.86 -14.31 3.72
N CYS A 82 -4.83 -13.51 2.66
CA CYS A 82 -3.59 -13.10 1.98
C CYS A 82 -2.62 -12.36 2.92
N LEU A 83 -3.15 -11.43 3.71
CA LEU A 83 -2.41 -10.57 4.63
C LEU A 83 -1.74 -11.42 5.73
N LEU A 84 -2.47 -12.29 6.40
CA LEU A 84 -1.91 -13.16 7.45
C LEU A 84 -0.93 -14.19 6.88
N ALA A 85 -1.19 -14.73 5.69
CA ALA A 85 -0.25 -15.64 5.02
C ALA A 85 1.10 -14.97 4.71
N SER A 86 1.11 -13.66 4.43
CA SER A 86 2.33 -12.89 4.11
C SER A 86 3.30 -12.78 5.29
N ILE A 87 2.84 -12.96 6.54
CA ILE A 87 3.71 -12.96 7.74
C ILE A 87 4.82 -13.99 7.60
N ARG A 88 4.51 -15.16 7.03
CA ARG A 88 5.51 -16.19 6.76
C ARG A 88 6.61 -15.68 5.83
N ALA A 89 6.27 -14.95 4.78
CA ALA A 89 7.23 -14.43 3.80
C ALA A 89 8.17 -13.43 4.47
N VAL A 90 7.60 -12.54 5.29
CA VAL A 90 8.35 -11.50 6.01
C VAL A 90 9.32 -12.09 7.03
N LEU A 91 8.91 -13.16 7.74
CA LEU A 91 9.73 -13.79 8.78
C LEU A 91 10.69 -14.86 8.26
N LYS A 92 10.47 -15.41 7.06
CA LYS A 92 11.27 -16.50 6.47
C LYS A 92 12.76 -16.17 6.40
N CYS A 93 13.12 -14.93 6.08
CA CYS A 93 14.52 -14.52 5.94
C CYS A 93 15.28 -14.50 7.27
N CYS A 94 14.59 -14.47 8.41
CA CYS A 94 15.21 -14.28 9.73
C CYS A 94 14.53 -15.14 10.81
N PRO A 95 14.55 -16.48 10.68
CA PRO A 95 13.94 -17.35 11.68
C PRO A 95 14.66 -17.22 13.04
N GLY A 96 13.93 -17.45 14.13
CA GLY A 96 14.49 -17.57 15.48
C GLY A 96 14.06 -16.50 16.48
N PHE A 97 14.03 -16.88 17.75
CA PHE A 97 13.54 -16.07 18.84
C PHE A 97 14.65 -15.21 19.45
N SER A 98 14.44 -13.91 19.54
CA SER A 98 15.29 -12.98 20.28
C SER A 98 14.39 -12.00 21.02
N LYS A 99 14.74 -11.68 22.28
CA LYS A 99 13.97 -10.72 23.09
C LYS A 99 13.71 -9.41 22.34
N LYS A 100 14.72 -8.88 21.64
CA LYS A 100 14.58 -7.67 20.81
C LYS A 100 13.56 -7.84 19.69
N ARG A 101 13.57 -8.97 18.97
CA ARG A 101 12.65 -9.26 17.87
C ARG A 101 11.19 -9.30 18.35
N ILE A 102 10.93 -9.96 19.49
CA ILE A 102 9.59 -10.06 20.07
C ILE A 102 9.09 -8.68 20.55
N ILE A 103 9.96 -7.88 21.18
CA ILE A 103 9.60 -6.51 21.59
C ILE A 103 9.15 -5.68 20.38
N PHE A 104 9.95 -5.66 19.31
CA PHE A 104 9.59 -4.90 18.10
C PHE A 104 8.34 -5.45 17.40
N MET A 105 8.12 -6.76 17.42
CA MET A 105 6.86 -7.34 16.96
C MET A 105 5.67 -6.85 17.79
N GLY A 106 5.80 -6.81 19.12
CA GLY A 106 4.77 -6.25 20.01
C GLY A 106 4.47 -4.77 19.73
N ILE A 107 5.51 -3.95 19.52
CA ILE A 107 5.35 -2.54 19.11
C ILE A 107 4.59 -2.45 17.78
N GLY A 108 4.94 -3.29 16.80
CA GLY A 108 4.21 -3.39 15.54
C GLY A 108 2.74 -3.74 15.73
N ILE A 109 2.43 -4.72 16.59
CA ILE A 109 1.03 -5.08 16.89
C ILE A 109 0.27 -3.90 17.47
N VAL A 110 0.84 -3.19 18.45
CA VAL A 110 0.18 -2.04 19.09
C VAL A 110 -0.07 -0.94 18.06
N ILE A 111 0.94 -0.57 17.27
CA ILE A 111 0.79 0.48 16.24
C ILE A 111 -0.24 0.07 15.18
N GLY A 112 -0.15 -1.16 14.67
CA GLY A 112 -1.09 -1.68 13.67
C GLY A 112 -2.52 -1.74 14.22
N PHE A 113 -2.68 -2.06 15.50
CA PHE A 113 -3.98 -2.11 16.15
C PHE A 113 -4.58 -0.71 16.36
N MET A 114 -3.76 0.29 16.74
CA MET A 114 -4.23 1.67 16.94
C MET A 114 -4.61 2.35 15.62
N LEU A 115 -3.87 2.09 14.54
CA LEU A 115 -4.11 2.67 13.22
C LEU A 115 -5.16 1.89 12.41
N GLY A 116 -5.48 0.66 12.82
CA GLY A 116 -6.51 -0.18 12.21
C GLY A 116 -7.93 0.19 12.61
N ASP A 117 -8.09 1.13 13.55
CA ASP A 117 -9.35 1.79 13.79
C ASP A 117 -9.50 3.00 12.88
N ASP A 118 -10.69 3.17 12.31
CA ASP A 118 -11.15 4.45 11.79
C ASP A 118 -11.73 5.23 12.99
N PRO A 119 -10.99 6.15 13.64
CA PRO A 119 -11.65 7.17 14.42
C PRO A 119 -12.35 8.08 13.41
N ILE A 120 -13.61 7.78 13.12
CA ILE A 120 -14.50 8.74 12.46
C ILE A 120 -14.75 9.86 13.49
N GLY A 121 -13.76 10.73 13.61
CA GLY A 121 -13.88 12.00 14.30
C GLY A 121 -14.27 13.03 13.26
N ALA A 122 -15.51 13.54 13.34
CA ALA A 122 -15.89 14.77 12.68
C ALA A 122 -14.99 15.88 13.22
N VAL A 123 -13.95 16.24 12.47
CA VAL A 123 -13.13 17.41 12.77
C VAL A 123 -13.73 18.55 11.97
N ASP A 124 -14.59 19.31 12.63
CA ASP A 124 -15.05 20.63 12.19
C ASP A 124 -13.86 21.58 12.16
N VAL A 125 -13.06 21.58 11.09
CA VAL A 125 -12.09 22.65 10.85
C VAL A 125 -12.01 22.95 9.35
N LEU A 126 -12.93 23.81 8.89
CA LEU A 126 -12.75 24.64 7.70
C LEU A 126 -11.83 25.85 8.01
N GLU A 127 -10.70 25.64 8.68
CA GLU A 127 -9.62 26.63 8.69
C GLU A 127 -8.68 26.38 7.52
N GLU A 128 -8.16 27.45 6.91
CA GLU A 128 -7.16 27.33 5.86
C GLU A 128 -5.92 26.60 6.38
N ILE A 129 -5.79 25.33 5.99
CA ILE A 129 -4.62 24.54 6.35
C ILE A 129 -3.38 25.13 5.67
N ASN A 130 -2.37 25.39 6.50
CA ASN A 130 -1.05 25.81 6.04
C ASN A 130 -0.48 24.82 5.02
N SER A 131 0.02 25.32 3.89
CA SER A 131 0.65 24.53 2.84
C SER A 131 1.77 23.61 3.34
N ALA A 132 2.54 24.03 4.37
CA ALA A 132 3.55 23.18 4.98
C ALA A 132 2.95 21.96 5.70
N TYR A 133 1.83 22.16 6.40
CA TYR A 133 1.11 21.07 7.07
C TYR A 133 0.55 20.08 6.04
N LEU A 134 -0.02 20.58 4.95
CA LEU A 134 -0.52 19.75 3.85
C LEU A 134 0.59 18.94 3.16
N PHE A 135 1.77 19.53 2.98
CA PHE A 135 2.95 18.83 2.47
C PHE A 135 3.37 17.68 3.39
N VAL A 136 3.46 17.93 4.70
CA VAL A 136 3.83 16.91 5.71
C VAL A 136 2.78 15.81 5.78
N ALA A 137 1.48 16.16 5.72
CA ALA A 137 0.39 15.21 5.69
C ALA A 137 0.49 14.27 4.48
N GLY A 138 0.74 14.82 3.28
CA GLY A 138 0.99 14.03 2.08
C GLY A 138 2.20 13.11 2.25
N ALA A 139 3.31 13.65 2.77
CA ALA A 139 4.54 12.88 2.99
C ALA A 139 4.38 11.72 3.98
N LEU A 140 3.73 11.93 5.12
CA LEU A 140 3.52 10.89 6.13
C LEU A 140 2.50 9.86 5.65
N SER A 141 1.40 10.29 5.03
CA SER A 141 0.39 9.41 4.46
C SER A 141 1.01 8.46 3.44
N SER A 142 1.73 8.97 2.44
CA SER A 142 2.35 8.13 1.42
C SER A 142 3.49 7.25 1.96
N ALA A 143 4.26 7.74 2.93
CA ALA A 143 5.28 6.95 3.60
C ALA A 143 4.62 5.73 4.28
N THR A 144 3.53 5.92 5.02
CA THR A 144 2.86 4.77 5.66
C THR A 144 2.29 3.75 4.68
N MET A 145 1.96 4.14 3.44
CA MET A 145 1.52 3.19 2.39
C MET A 145 2.62 2.21 1.96
N VAL A 146 3.90 2.51 2.23
CA VAL A 146 5.02 1.57 2.01
C VAL A 146 5.07 0.52 3.13
N LEU A 147 4.56 0.84 4.33
CA LEU A 147 4.54 -0.08 5.46
C LEU A 147 3.37 -1.07 5.31
N PRO A 148 3.60 -2.38 5.48
CA PRO A 148 2.55 -3.37 5.30
C PRO A 148 1.49 -3.23 6.38
N GLY A 149 0.23 -3.19 5.95
CA GLY A 149 -0.93 -3.17 6.85
C GLY A 149 -1.32 -1.78 7.36
N LEU A 150 -0.71 -0.69 6.90
CA LEU A 150 -1.07 0.67 7.31
C LEU A 150 -1.66 1.47 6.14
N PRO A 151 -2.96 1.79 6.15
CA PRO A 151 -3.56 2.67 5.16
C PRO A 151 -3.03 4.11 5.31
N GLY A 152 -2.67 4.76 4.20
CA GLY A 152 -2.27 6.18 4.22
C GLY A 152 -3.40 7.11 4.72
N SER A 153 -4.66 6.74 4.47
CA SER A 153 -5.84 7.46 4.95
C SER A 153 -5.91 7.55 6.48
N SER A 154 -5.51 6.48 7.20
CA SER A 154 -5.52 6.48 8.67
C SER A 154 -4.62 7.58 9.25
N VAL A 155 -3.49 7.87 8.60
CA VAL A 155 -2.60 8.97 9.01
C VAL A 155 -3.27 10.32 8.79
N LEU A 156 -3.94 10.52 7.66
CA LEU A 156 -4.64 11.77 7.37
C LEU A 156 -5.79 12.03 8.34
N ILE A 157 -6.50 10.98 8.76
CA ILE A 157 -7.58 11.05 9.75
C ILE A 157 -6.99 11.42 11.12
N VAL A 158 -5.92 10.76 11.55
CA VAL A 158 -5.23 11.08 12.83
C VAL A 158 -4.67 12.51 12.82
N MET A 159 -4.23 12.99 11.65
CA MET A 159 -3.82 14.38 11.45
C MET A 159 -5.00 15.36 11.33
N GLY A 160 -6.24 14.88 11.23
CA GLY A 160 -7.44 15.72 11.13
C GLY A 160 -7.59 16.44 9.78
N VAL A 161 -6.96 15.95 8.71
CA VAL A 161 -6.94 16.62 7.40
C VAL A 161 -7.52 15.80 6.26
N TYR A 162 -8.06 14.64 6.60
CA TYR A 162 -8.68 13.73 5.64
C TYR A 162 -9.80 14.42 4.84
N ASP A 163 -10.77 15.02 5.54
CA ASP A 163 -11.91 15.69 4.90
C ASP A 163 -11.48 16.90 4.07
N THR A 164 -10.47 17.65 4.52
CA THR A 164 -9.94 18.78 3.76
C THR A 164 -9.25 18.34 2.48
N VAL A 165 -8.51 17.22 2.50
CA VAL A 165 -7.91 16.64 1.29
C VAL A 165 -9.00 16.12 0.34
N LEU A 166 -10.06 15.49 0.86
CA LEU A 166 -11.21 15.08 0.05
C LEU A 166 -11.90 16.28 -0.61
N PHE A 167 -12.11 17.37 0.13
CA PHE A 167 -12.67 18.61 -0.41
C PHE A 167 -11.80 19.18 -1.53
N TYR A 168 -10.47 19.23 -1.35
CA TYR A 168 -9.57 19.69 -2.42
C TYR A 168 -9.60 18.78 -3.65
N LEU A 169 -9.83 17.48 -3.48
CA LEU A 169 -10.02 16.54 -4.58
C LEU A 169 -11.36 16.75 -5.29
N SER A 170 -12.47 16.94 -4.56
CA SER A 170 -13.80 17.12 -5.14
C SER A 170 -13.93 18.46 -5.88
N GLU A 171 -13.40 19.54 -5.30
CA GLU A 171 -13.40 20.88 -5.90
C GLU A 171 -12.22 21.12 -6.86
N LEU A 172 -11.39 20.10 -7.09
CA LEU A 172 -10.21 20.16 -7.96
C LEU A 172 -9.31 21.38 -7.66
N VAL A 173 -9.02 21.64 -6.38
CA VAL A 173 -8.14 22.72 -5.94
C VAL A 173 -6.68 22.36 -6.25
N ILE A 174 -6.30 22.48 -7.52
CA ILE A 174 -5.04 21.98 -8.07
C ILE A 174 -3.81 22.49 -7.30
N SER A 175 -3.83 23.75 -6.86
CA SER A 175 -2.72 24.35 -6.11
C SER A 175 -2.40 23.57 -4.82
N LYS A 176 -3.42 23.23 -4.04
CA LYS A 176 -3.29 22.45 -2.79
C LYS A 176 -2.98 20.98 -3.09
N LEU A 177 -3.60 20.40 -4.12
CA LEU A 177 -3.31 19.02 -4.54
C LEU A 177 -1.86 18.83 -5.01
N VAL A 178 -1.27 19.82 -5.69
CA VAL A 178 0.15 19.76 -6.09
C VAL A 178 1.06 19.78 -4.86
N ILE A 179 0.75 20.58 -3.84
CA ILE A 179 1.52 20.61 -2.58
C ILE A 179 1.42 19.27 -1.86
N PHE A 180 0.20 18.72 -1.74
CA PHE A 180 -0.02 17.40 -1.17
C PHE A 180 0.71 16.30 -1.96
N GLY A 181 0.64 16.34 -3.29
CA GLY A 181 1.25 15.37 -4.18
C GLY A 181 2.78 15.40 -4.15
N THR A 182 3.39 16.59 -4.10
CA THR A 182 4.86 16.74 -3.96
C THR A 182 5.33 16.23 -2.60
N GLY A 183 4.58 16.51 -1.52
CA GLY A 183 4.80 15.90 -0.21
C GLY A 183 4.73 14.38 -0.27
N SER A 184 3.68 13.84 -0.90
CA SER A 184 3.47 12.40 -1.07
C SER A 184 4.64 11.72 -1.80
N ILE A 185 5.11 12.27 -2.92
CA ILE A 185 6.27 11.72 -3.64
C ILE A 185 7.51 11.75 -2.74
N THR A 186 7.76 12.88 -2.09
CA THR A 186 8.94 13.07 -1.23
C THR A 186 8.95 12.10 -0.05
N GLY A 187 7.82 11.93 0.63
CA GLY A 187 7.69 11.04 1.78
C GLY A 187 7.87 9.57 1.43
N MET A 188 7.28 9.13 0.32
CA MET A 188 7.44 7.77 -0.19
C MET A 188 8.91 7.47 -0.50
N LEU A 189 9.56 8.35 -1.28
CA LEU A 189 10.98 8.18 -1.64
C LEU A 189 11.87 8.18 -0.39
N LEU A 190 11.68 9.13 0.53
CA LEU A 190 12.47 9.22 1.75
C LEU A 190 12.38 7.93 2.58
N LEU A 191 11.17 7.40 2.78
CA LEU A 191 10.99 6.18 3.55
C LEU A 191 11.58 4.96 2.85
N VAL A 192 11.42 4.82 1.53
CA VAL A 192 12.01 3.70 0.78
C VAL A 192 13.53 3.69 0.96
N HIS A 193 14.21 4.83 0.78
CA HIS A 193 15.66 4.92 0.97
C HIS A 193 16.09 4.68 2.43
N LEU A 194 15.29 5.14 3.40
CA LEU A 194 15.55 4.89 4.82
C LEU A 194 15.42 3.40 5.15
N LEU A 195 14.35 2.77 4.66
CA LEU A 195 14.11 1.34 4.86
C LEU A 195 15.19 0.50 4.20
N GLU A 196 15.63 0.83 2.99
CA GLU A 196 16.76 0.14 2.32
C GLU A 196 18.01 0.14 3.22
N LYS A 197 18.43 1.31 3.71
CA LYS A 197 19.60 1.44 4.61
C LYS A 197 19.41 0.72 5.95
N LEU A 198 18.21 0.77 6.51
CA LEU A 198 17.92 0.09 7.78
C LEU A 198 17.84 -1.42 7.60
N TYR A 199 17.35 -1.90 6.46
CA TYR A 199 17.18 -3.33 6.18
C TYR A 199 18.52 -4.03 6.06
N ASP A 200 19.57 -3.37 5.57
CA ASP A 200 20.93 -3.92 5.53
C ASP A 200 21.48 -4.26 6.92
N ARG A 201 21.16 -3.45 7.94
CA ARG A 201 21.71 -3.59 9.29
C ARG A 201 20.76 -4.26 10.29
N TYR A 202 19.45 -4.06 10.13
CA TYR A 202 18.42 -4.44 11.10
C TYR A 202 17.32 -5.33 10.50
N ARG A 203 17.62 -6.03 9.40
CA ARG A 203 16.71 -6.94 8.67
C ARG A 203 15.75 -7.71 9.58
N ALA A 204 16.29 -8.42 10.56
CA ALA A 204 15.51 -9.27 11.45
C ALA A 204 14.55 -8.46 12.34
N ILE A 205 14.96 -7.29 12.85
CA ILE A 205 14.11 -6.45 13.71
C ILE A 205 12.97 -5.87 12.88
N ILE A 206 13.26 -5.37 11.68
CA ILE A 206 12.27 -4.78 10.78
C ILE A 206 11.25 -5.82 10.31
N SER A 207 11.71 -7.03 9.94
CA SER A 207 10.82 -8.13 9.59
C SER A 207 9.85 -8.48 10.73
N TYR A 208 10.31 -8.54 11.98
CA TYR A 208 9.44 -8.81 13.11
C TYR A 208 8.49 -7.65 13.42
N PHE A 209 8.95 -6.41 13.29
CA PHE A 209 8.09 -5.23 13.39
C PHE A 209 6.98 -5.24 12.32
N PHE A 210 7.31 -5.54 11.06
CA PHE A 210 6.33 -5.68 9.97
C PHE A 210 5.36 -6.83 10.19
N ALA A 211 5.84 -7.99 10.66
CA ALA A 211 4.95 -9.08 11.06
C ALA A 211 3.98 -8.64 12.17
N GLY A 212 4.47 -7.83 13.12
CA GLY A 212 3.65 -7.22 14.15
C GLY A 212 2.60 -6.26 13.58
N LEU A 213 2.99 -5.33 12.71
CA LEU A 213 2.07 -4.41 12.04
C LEU A 213 0.96 -5.15 11.29
N ILE A 214 1.33 -6.18 10.52
CA ILE A 214 0.39 -7.03 9.77
C ILE A 214 -0.62 -7.69 10.72
N LEU A 215 -0.17 -8.22 11.86
CA LEU A 215 -1.05 -8.82 12.86
C LEU A 215 -1.96 -7.78 13.52
N GLY A 216 -1.41 -6.64 13.92
CA GLY A 216 -2.15 -5.56 14.57
C GLY A 216 -3.25 -4.99 13.67
N SER A 217 -2.93 -4.74 12.40
CA SER A 217 -3.87 -4.16 11.44
C SER A 217 -4.86 -5.16 10.87
N SER A 218 -4.61 -6.47 11.01
CA SER A 218 -5.51 -7.53 10.51
C SER A 218 -6.94 -7.40 11.06
N ARG A 219 -7.08 -6.82 12.25
CA ARG A 219 -8.35 -6.38 12.87
C ARG A 219 -9.27 -5.65 11.89
N ALA A 220 -8.74 -4.73 11.09
CA ALA A 220 -9.52 -3.88 10.18
C ALA A 220 -10.25 -4.68 9.09
N LEU A 221 -9.84 -5.93 8.86
CA LEU A 221 -10.38 -6.83 7.83
C LEU A 221 -11.25 -7.95 8.41
N PHE A 222 -11.61 -7.89 9.70
CA PHE A 222 -12.51 -8.89 10.27
C PHE A 222 -13.93 -8.74 9.69
N PRO A 223 -14.58 -9.85 9.32
CA PRO A 223 -15.94 -9.82 8.81
C PRO A 223 -16.94 -9.54 9.93
N TYR A 224 -18.07 -8.93 9.59
CA TYR A 224 -19.17 -8.72 10.54
C TYR A 224 -20.01 -9.98 10.76
N SER A 225 -20.08 -10.84 9.74
CA SER A 225 -20.83 -12.09 9.78
C SER A 225 -19.89 -13.30 9.67
N PHE A 226 -20.25 -14.44 10.28
CA PHE A 226 -19.51 -15.69 10.12
C PHE A 226 -20.36 -16.70 9.35
N SER A 227 -19.81 -17.21 8.24
CA SER A 227 -20.43 -18.24 7.41
C SER A 227 -19.37 -19.19 6.85
N ILE A 228 -19.80 -20.38 6.40
CA ILE A 228 -18.89 -21.34 5.76
C ILE A 228 -18.22 -20.75 4.50
N GLN A 229 -18.94 -19.91 3.75
CA GLN A 229 -18.41 -19.24 2.57
C GLN A 229 -17.24 -18.31 2.91
N ILE A 230 -17.33 -17.63 4.06
CA ILE A 230 -16.28 -16.73 4.56
C ILE A 230 -15.00 -17.53 4.91
N VAL A 231 -15.14 -18.68 5.55
CA VAL A 231 -13.99 -19.57 5.84
C VAL A 231 -13.34 -20.06 4.55
N LEU A 232 -14.14 -20.45 3.55
CA LEU A 232 -13.61 -20.88 2.25
C LEU A 232 -12.86 -19.74 1.54
N LEU A 233 -13.38 -18.51 1.58
CA LEU A 233 -12.71 -17.34 1.00
C LEU A 233 -11.43 -16.96 1.74
N PHE A 234 -11.42 -17.06 3.07
CA PHE A 234 -10.20 -16.89 3.86
C PHE A 234 -9.12 -17.86 3.40
N LEU A 235 -9.47 -19.15 3.30
CA LEU A 235 -8.55 -20.19 2.86
C LEU A 235 -8.10 -20.00 1.40
N ALA A 236 -9.01 -19.54 0.53
CA ALA A 236 -8.70 -19.21 -0.86
C ALA A 236 -7.67 -18.08 -0.98
N GLY A 237 -7.67 -17.10 -0.07
CA GLY A 237 -6.63 -16.08 0.02
C GLY A 237 -5.35 -16.61 0.69
N PHE A 238 -5.49 -17.35 1.80
CA PHE A 238 -4.38 -17.79 2.63
C PHE A 238 -3.50 -18.84 1.96
N ILE A 239 -4.09 -19.91 1.40
CA ILE A 239 -3.36 -21.08 0.90
C ILE A 239 -2.39 -20.73 -0.24
N PRO A 240 -2.79 -20.00 -1.30
CA PRO A 240 -1.89 -19.67 -2.40
C PRO A 240 -0.70 -18.83 -1.94
N VAL A 241 -0.95 -17.79 -1.14
CA VAL A 241 0.09 -16.89 -0.62
C VAL A 241 1.02 -17.66 0.32
N TRP A 242 0.48 -18.48 1.22
CA TRP A 242 1.29 -19.29 2.14
C TRP A 242 2.20 -20.28 1.42
N LYS A 243 1.70 -20.92 0.36
CA LYS A 243 2.45 -21.88 -0.45
C LYS A 243 3.57 -21.20 -1.23
N TRP A 244 3.31 -20.02 -1.78
CA TRP A 244 4.30 -19.29 -2.58
C TRP A 244 5.34 -18.58 -1.72
N SER A 245 4.93 -18.04 -0.56
CA SER A 245 5.79 -17.44 0.46
C SER A 245 6.91 -18.38 0.95
N GLY A 246 6.68 -19.70 0.89
CA GLY A 246 7.65 -20.72 1.29
C GLY A 246 8.70 -21.08 0.24
N LYS A 247 8.49 -20.73 -1.04
CA LYS A 247 9.50 -20.88 -2.10
C LYS A 247 10.49 -19.73 -2.04
#